data_AF-A0A966JQ45-F1
#
_entry.id   AF-A0A966JQ45-F1
#
_cell.length_a   1.000
_cell.length_b   1.000
_cell.length_c   1.000
_cell.angle_alpha   90.00
_cell.angle_beta   90.00
_cell.angle_gamma   90.00
#
_symmetry.space_group_name_H-M   'P 1'
#
loop_
_entity.id
_entity.type
_entity.pdbx_description
1 polymer ?
#
loop_
_entity_poly.entity_id
_entity_poly.type
_entity_poly.pdbx_seq_one_letter_code
_entity_poly.pdbx_strand_id
1 'polypeptide(L)'
;MELVRVTESAALAASKWVGRGDKNAADGAAVDAMRNLLDTVNMDGVVVIGEGEKDEAPMLFNGEHVGNGSKPVTDVAVDPIDGTTLTSLGRGNALSVIAVAERGSMFNPGPFVYMKKIAVGPDARGAIDITKSVTDNLHAIARAKRKTLNEVTVVVLDRPRHDDLVGEIRAAGCRIKMISDGDIFGAIASAWPETGVDALMGIGGTPEGVTAAAAIKALGGEIQGLLWA
;
A
#
# COMPACT_ATOMS: atom_id res chain seq x y z
N MET A 1 -17.30 9.10 7.88
CA MET A 1 -16.99 9.94 6.70
C MET A 1 -15.97 11.05 6.99
N GLU A 2 -15.55 11.30 8.24
CA GLU A 2 -14.52 12.34 8.51
C GLU A 2 -13.12 12.01 7.95
N LEU A 3 -12.71 10.73 7.98
CA LEU A 3 -11.36 10.31 7.55
C LEU A 3 -11.08 10.53 6.05
N VAL A 4 -12.10 10.55 5.18
CA VAL A 4 -11.88 10.80 3.74
C VAL A 4 -11.33 12.20 3.49
N ARG A 5 -11.74 13.16 4.32
CA ARG A 5 -11.29 14.56 4.21
C ARG A 5 -9.79 14.66 4.45
N VAL A 6 -9.21 13.74 5.24
CA VAL A 6 -7.79 13.73 5.59
C VAL A 6 -6.94 13.47 4.36
N THR A 7 -7.28 12.43 3.59
CA THR A 7 -6.59 12.13 2.33
C THR A 7 -6.93 13.12 1.23
N GLU A 8 -8.15 13.69 1.20
CA GLU A 8 -8.49 14.80 0.30
C GLU A 8 -7.60 16.03 0.56
N SER A 9 -7.41 16.41 1.83
CA SER A 9 -6.57 17.54 2.23
C SER A 9 -5.12 17.34 1.79
N ALA A 10 -4.55 16.16 2.08
CA ALA A 10 -3.20 15.79 1.66
C ALA A 10 -3.04 15.76 0.14
N ALA A 11 -3.96 15.10 -0.57
CA ALA A 11 -3.92 15.01 -2.03
C ALA A 11 -4.04 16.40 -2.69
N LEU A 12 -4.91 17.27 -2.18
CA LEU A 12 -5.04 18.65 -2.67
C LEU A 12 -3.77 19.47 -2.41
N ALA A 13 -3.11 19.30 -1.25
CA ALA A 13 -1.84 19.96 -0.97
C ALA A 13 -0.71 19.47 -1.89
N ALA A 14 -0.57 18.15 -2.04
CA ALA A 14 0.38 17.51 -2.93
C ALA A 14 0.16 17.89 -4.41
N SER A 15 -1.09 18.06 -4.84
CA SER A 15 -1.45 18.34 -6.23
C SER A 15 -0.77 19.58 -6.81
N LYS A 16 -0.46 20.56 -5.95
CA LYS A 16 0.24 21.80 -6.33
C LYS A 16 1.69 21.56 -6.76
N TRP A 17 2.24 20.40 -6.44
CA TRP A 17 3.62 19.98 -6.71
C TRP A 17 3.75 18.95 -7.82
N VAL A 18 2.63 18.51 -8.40
CA VAL A 18 2.61 17.53 -9.48
C VAL A 18 3.45 18.02 -10.66
N GLY A 19 4.44 17.24 -11.07
CA GLY A 19 5.33 17.54 -12.20
C GLY A 19 6.37 18.64 -11.96
N ARG A 20 6.56 19.09 -10.71
CA ARG A 20 7.51 20.18 -10.38
C ARG A 20 8.93 19.70 -10.07
N GLY A 21 9.18 18.39 -10.07
CA GLY A 21 10.50 17.81 -9.81
C GLY A 21 10.96 17.89 -8.35
N ASP A 22 10.10 18.33 -7.42
CA ASP A 22 10.41 18.43 -6.00
C ASP A 22 9.54 17.47 -5.19
N LYS A 23 10.08 16.27 -4.95
CA LYS A 23 9.37 15.22 -4.21
C LYS A 23 9.25 15.54 -2.72
N ASN A 24 10.25 16.19 -2.13
CA ASN A 24 10.28 16.47 -0.68
C ASN A 24 9.29 17.59 -0.34
N ALA A 25 9.18 18.62 -1.19
CA ALA A 25 8.17 19.66 -1.01
C ALA A 25 6.74 19.16 -1.23
N ALA A 26 6.55 18.23 -2.18
CA ALA A 26 5.25 17.57 -2.36
C ALA A 26 4.85 16.82 -1.09
N ASP A 27 5.77 16.03 -0.55
CA ASP A 27 5.58 15.18 0.61
C ASP A 27 5.32 15.99 1.88
N GLY A 28 6.18 16.96 2.20
CA GLY A 28 5.98 17.85 3.34
C GLY A 28 4.64 18.59 3.29
N ALA A 29 4.21 19.04 2.12
CA ALA A 29 2.90 19.68 1.98
C ALA A 29 1.73 18.72 2.26
N ALA A 30 1.86 17.45 1.89
CA ALA A 30 0.86 16.42 2.16
C ALA A 30 0.83 16.04 3.66
N VAL A 31 2.01 15.85 4.26
CA VAL A 31 2.19 15.59 5.71
C VAL A 31 1.52 16.68 6.52
N ASP A 32 1.84 17.95 6.25
CA ASP A 32 1.27 19.11 6.96
C ASP A 32 -0.26 19.12 6.87
N ALA A 33 -0.80 18.94 5.67
CA ALA A 33 -2.22 19.01 5.40
C ALA A 33 -2.99 17.83 6.02
N MET A 34 -2.40 16.63 5.99
CA MET A 34 -2.91 15.42 6.65
C MET A 34 -2.94 15.60 8.16
N ARG A 35 -1.80 15.98 8.74
CA ARG A 35 -1.61 16.11 10.18
C ARG A 35 -2.57 17.13 10.79
N ASN A 36 -2.71 18.30 10.18
CA ASN A 36 -3.62 19.34 10.66
C ASN A 36 -5.08 18.90 10.63
N LEU A 37 -5.50 18.15 9.61
CA LEU A 37 -6.88 17.71 9.54
C LEU A 37 -7.17 16.56 10.50
N LEU A 38 -6.17 15.70 10.76
CA LEU A 38 -6.30 14.62 11.73
C LEU A 38 -6.67 15.12 13.13
N ASP A 39 -6.17 16.28 13.57
CA ASP A 39 -6.53 16.88 14.87
C ASP A 39 -8.03 17.15 15.03
N THR A 40 -8.75 17.30 13.91
CA THR A 40 -10.19 17.59 13.93
C THR A 40 -11.05 16.31 14.00
N VAL A 41 -10.44 15.13 13.82
CA VAL A 41 -11.17 13.86 13.80
C VAL A 41 -11.48 13.41 15.22
N ASN A 42 -12.73 12.97 15.45
CA ASN A 42 -13.17 12.35 16.70
C ASN A 42 -12.54 10.96 16.87
N MET A 43 -11.30 10.90 17.34
CA MET A 43 -10.57 9.68 17.68
C MET A 43 -9.42 9.95 18.66
N ASP A 44 -9.00 8.91 19.37
CA ASP A 44 -7.74 8.82 20.11
C ASP A 44 -6.86 7.84 19.31
N GLY A 45 -6.21 8.38 18.28
CA GLY A 45 -5.36 7.64 17.38
C GLY A 45 -3.90 7.66 17.82
N VAL A 46 -3.20 6.56 17.58
CA VAL A 46 -1.74 6.49 17.66
C VAL A 46 -1.22 6.08 16.30
N VAL A 47 -0.26 6.83 15.76
CA VAL A 47 0.41 6.50 14.50
C VAL A 47 1.29 5.27 14.73
N VAL A 48 0.95 4.15 14.10
CA VAL A 48 1.75 2.90 14.11
C VAL A 48 2.64 2.84 12.88
N ILE A 49 2.18 3.43 11.78
CA ILE A 49 2.92 3.58 10.52
C ILE A 49 2.76 5.04 10.08
N GLY A 50 3.88 5.73 9.93
CA GLY A 50 3.91 7.05 9.31
C GLY A 50 5.26 7.37 8.69
N GLU A 51 5.68 8.63 8.75
CA GLU A 51 6.85 9.16 8.04
C GLU A 51 8.19 8.62 8.54
N GLY A 52 8.21 8.03 9.74
CA GLY A 52 9.41 7.43 10.33
C GLY A 52 9.43 7.53 11.85
N GLU A 53 10.62 7.37 12.42
CA GLU A 53 10.84 7.54 13.86
C GLU A 53 10.85 9.02 14.25
N LYS A 54 10.55 9.32 15.51
CA LYS A 54 10.41 10.69 16.02
C LYS A 54 11.63 11.60 15.77
N ASP A 55 12.82 11.03 15.76
CA ASP A 55 14.06 11.77 15.55
C ASP A 55 14.30 12.13 14.07
N GLU A 56 13.62 11.44 13.15
CA GLU A 56 13.75 11.60 11.69
C GLU A 56 12.54 12.28 11.05
N ALA A 57 11.36 12.16 11.68
CA ALA A 57 10.09 12.72 11.21
C ALA A 57 9.49 13.71 12.23
N PRO A 58 9.36 15.01 11.88
CA PRO A 58 8.81 16.02 12.80
C PRO A 58 7.30 15.89 13.04
N MET A 59 6.58 15.25 12.12
CA MET A 59 5.14 15.00 12.17
C MET A 59 4.85 13.62 11.59
N LEU A 60 3.72 13.04 12.02
CA LEU A 60 3.26 11.70 11.68
C LEU A 60 4.32 10.63 11.96
N PHE A 61 5.09 10.80 13.04
CA PHE A 61 6.09 9.82 13.47
C PHE A 61 5.45 8.64 14.21
N ASN A 62 6.13 7.50 14.21
CA ASN A 62 5.69 6.31 14.95
C ASN A 62 5.52 6.62 16.45
N GLY A 63 4.31 6.42 16.96
CA GLY A 63 3.91 6.74 18.33
C GLY A 63 3.28 8.12 18.52
N GLU A 64 3.15 8.93 17.48
CA GLU A 64 2.46 10.22 17.59
C GLU A 64 0.96 10.02 17.89
N HIS A 65 0.41 10.82 18.81
CA HIS A 65 -1.03 10.89 19.04
C HIS A 65 -1.71 11.83 18.05
N VAL A 66 -2.80 11.36 17.45
CA VAL A 66 -3.59 12.09 16.45
C VAL A 66 -5.10 11.97 16.73
N GLY A 67 -5.88 12.91 16.22
CA GLY A 67 -7.28 13.06 16.60
C GLY A 67 -7.47 13.96 17.82
N ASN A 68 -8.72 14.30 18.11
CA ASN A 68 -9.04 15.20 19.21
C ASN A 68 -9.09 14.52 20.60
N GLY A 69 -8.67 13.25 20.70
CA GLY A 69 -8.63 12.47 21.94
C GLY A 69 -9.97 11.85 22.35
N SER A 70 -11.03 12.03 21.57
CA SER A 70 -12.31 11.36 21.81
C SER A 70 -12.23 9.87 21.47
N LYS A 71 -13.04 9.03 22.10
CA LYS A 71 -13.19 7.63 21.65
C LYS A 71 -13.69 7.57 20.18
N PRO A 72 -13.33 6.53 19.41
CA PRO A 72 -12.62 5.31 19.83
C PRO A 72 -11.09 5.45 19.94
N VAL A 73 -10.46 4.54 20.69
CA VAL A 73 -9.00 4.35 20.71
C VAL A 73 -8.58 3.51 19.52
N THR A 74 -7.64 4.00 18.72
CA THR A 74 -7.31 3.42 17.42
C THR A 74 -5.82 3.37 17.15
N ASP A 75 -5.42 2.45 16.27
CA ASP A 75 -4.15 2.47 15.55
C ASP A 75 -4.37 3.17 14.22
N VAL A 76 -3.39 3.97 13.78
CA VAL A 76 -3.44 4.73 12.54
C VAL A 76 -2.19 4.41 11.70
N ALA A 77 -2.39 4.04 10.45
CA ALA A 77 -1.36 4.06 9.42
C ALA A 77 -1.65 5.19 8.44
N VAL A 78 -0.64 5.99 8.14
CA VAL A 78 -0.71 7.07 7.16
C VAL A 78 0.38 6.88 6.12
N ASP A 79 0.03 7.22 4.89
CA ASP A 79 0.98 7.42 3.80
C ASP A 79 0.49 8.65 3.03
N PRO A 80 0.99 9.85 3.39
CA PRO A 80 0.57 11.10 2.77
C PRO A 80 0.69 11.08 1.25
N ILE A 81 1.75 10.45 0.71
CA ILE A 81 1.94 10.22 -0.73
C ILE A 81 2.64 8.87 -0.98
N ASP A 82 1.86 7.85 -1.32
CA ASP A 82 2.38 6.61 -1.91
C ASP A 82 2.85 6.93 -3.34
N GLY A 83 4.15 7.16 -3.49
CA GLY A 83 4.78 7.55 -4.75
C GLY A 83 5.11 9.04 -4.87
N THR A 84 5.88 9.60 -3.92
CA THR A 84 6.43 10.97 -4.02
C THR A 84 7.20 11.22 -5.33
N THR A 85 7.93 10.22 -5.83
CA THR A 85 8.56 10.26 -7.16
C THR A 85 7.53 10.38 -8.29
N LEU A 86 6.42 9.65 -8.22
CA LEU A 86 5.34 9.73 -9.21
C LEU A 86 4.74 11.14 -9.23
N THR A 87 4.45 11.70 -8.05
CA THR A 87 3.94 13.08 -7.90
C THR A 87 4.92 14.09 -8.51
N SER A 88 6.19 14.08 -8.10
CA SER A 88 7.19 15.04 -8.58
C SER A 88 7.40 14.99 -10.09
N LEU A 89 7.23 13.82 -10.71
CA LEU A 89 7.38 13.61 -12.16
C LEU A 89 6.06 13.72 -12.94
N GLY A 90 4.93 13.98 -12.28
CA GLY A 90 3.63 14.10 -12.94
C GLY A 90 3.12 12.77 -13.52
N ARG A 91 3.48 11.64 -12.90
CA ARG A 91 3.09 10.30 -13.33
C ARG A 91 1.81 9.85 -12.62
N GLY A 92 1.09 8.92 -13.25
CA GLY A 92 -0.12 8.33 -12.67
C GLY A 92 0.17 7.41 -11.47
N ASN A 93 -0.90 7.08 -10.74
CA ASN A 93 -0.94 6.15 -9.60
C ASN A 93 -0.29 6.63 -8.29
N ALA A 94 0.07 7.91 -8.16
CA ALA A 94 0.33 8.50 -6.85
C ALA A 94 -0.98 8.64 -6.08
N LEU A 95 -0.99 8.33 -4.79
CA LEU A 95 -2.19 8.37 -3.95
C LEU A 95 -1.88 8.77 -2.50
N SER A 96 -2.87 9.29 -1.80
CA SER A 96 -2.79 9.59 -0.36
C SER A 96 -3.63 8.57 0.41
N VAL A 97 -3.08 8.00 1.48
CA VAL A 97 -3.66 6.87 2.20
C VAL A 97 -3.76 7.13 3.68
N ILE A 98 -4.87 6.64 4.24
CA ILE A 98 -5.01 6.44 5.66
C ILE A 98 -5.71 5.10 5.91
N ALA A 99 -5.24 4.37 6.90
CA ALA A 99 -5.92 3.20 7.45
C ALA A 99 -6.05 3.35 8.97
N VAL A 100 -7.22 3.00 9.49
CA VAL A 100 -7.52 3.08 10.93
C VAL A 100 -8.07 1.74 11.39
N ALA A 101 -7.57 1.24 12.51
CA ALA A 101 -7.98 -0.02 13.09
C ALA A 101 -8.14 0.09 14.61
N GLU A 102 -8.70 -0.93 15.25
CA GLU A 102 -8.73 -1.01 16.71
C GLU A 102 -7.31 -0.99 17.27
N ARG A 103 -7.11 -0.34 18.42
CA ARG A 103 -5.80 -0.22 19.08
C ARG A 103 -5.14 -1.59 19.26
N GLY A 104 -3.88 -1.71 18.85
CA GLY A 104 -3.08 -2.93 18.95
C GLY A 104 -3.38 -4.00 17.90
N SER A 105 -4.24 -3.73 16.92
CA SER A 105 -4.58 -4.68 15.86
C SER A 105 -3.74 -4.51 14.59
N MET A 106 -3.03 -3.40 14.46
CA MET A 106 -2.15 -3.14 13.32
C MET A 106 -0.77 -3.75 13.56
N PHE A 107 -0.23 -4.45 12.56
CA PHE A 107 1.10 -5.05 12.68
C PHE A 107 2.16 -3.96 12.73
N ASN A 108 2.97 -3.93 13.79
CA ASN A 108 4.14 -3.06 13.88
C ASN A 108 5.34 -3.77 13.23
N PRO A 109 5.92 -3.22 12.15
CA PRO A 109 7.01 -3.85 11.42
C PRO A 109 8.35 -3.89 12.17
N GLY A 110 8.50 -3.13 13.25
CA GLY A 110 9.77 -2.99 13.96
C GLY A 110 10.89 -2.55 13.00
N PRO A 111 12.07 -3.19 13.01
CA PRO A 111 13.21 -2.77 12.20
C PRO A 111 13.14 -3.22 10.73
N PHE A 112 12.13 -4.00 10.33
CA PHE A 112 12.10 -4.60 9.00
C PHE A 112 11.59 -3.62 7.95
N VAL A 113 12.49 -3.16 7.08
CA VAL A 113 12.18 -2.20 6.01
C VAL A 113 11.38 -2.82 4.88
N TYR A 114 11.58 -4.12 4.58
CA TYR A 114 11.00 -4.77 3.41
C TYR A 114 10.25 -6.07 3.75
N MET A 115 9.28 -6.39 2.90
CA MET A 115 8.44 -7.57 2.99
C MET A 115 8.16 -8.12 1.59
N LYS A 116 8.26 -9.44 1.41
CA LYS A 116 7.68 -10.16 0.28
C LYS A 116 6.16 -10.17 0.44
N LYS A 117 5.43 -9.84 -0.61
CA LYS A 117 3.97 -9.68 -0.64
C LYS A 117 3.38 -10.51 -1.78
N ILE A 118 2.21 -11.09 -1.52
CA ILE A 118 1.29 -11.58 -2.54
C ILE A 118 -0.13 -11.14 -2.14
N ALA A 119 -0.83 -10.44 -3.03
CA ALA A 119 -2.19 -9.97 -2.78
C ALA A 119 -3.14 -10.32 -3.92
N VAL A 120 -4.38 -10.63 -3.58
CA VAL A 120 -5.45 -10.99 -4.50
C VAL A 120 -6.81 -10.47 -4.03
N GLY A 121 -7.74 -10.35 -4.97
CA GLY A 121 -9.14 -10.01 -4.71
C GLY A 121 -9.97 -11.13 -4.07
N PRO A 122 -11.24 -10.83 -3.74
CA PRO A 122 -12.16 -11.75 -3.06
C PRO A 122 -12.40 -13.07 -3.79
N ASP A 123 -12.33 -13.04 -5.13
CA ASP A 123 -12.51 -14.18 -6.02
C ASP A 123 -11.38 -15.21 -5.97
N ALA A 124 -10.20 -14.83 -5.46
CA ALA A 124 -9.05 -15.72 -5.25
C ALA A 124 -8.60 -15.79 -3.79
N ARG A 125 -9.40 -15.27 -2.85
CA ARG A 125 -9.15 -15.43 -1.42
C ARG A 125 -9.14 -16.91 -1.02
N GLY A 126 -8.13 -17.30 -0.27
CA GLY A 126 -7.83 -18.65 0.19
C GLY A 126 -7.04 -19.49 -0.83
N ALA A 127 -6.74 -18.95 -2.03
CA ALA A 127 -6.04 -19.70 -3.07
C ALA A 127 -4.51 -19.51 -3.05
N ILE A 128 -4.02 -18.48 -2.39
CA ILE A 128 -2.60 -18.09 -2.40
C ILE A 128 -1.82 -18.64 -1.20
N ASP A 129 -0.53 -18.86 -1.40
CA ASP A 129 0.42 -19.27 -0.37
C ASP A 129 1.82 -18.70 -0.70
N ILE A 130 2.26 -17.70 0.05
CA ILE A 130 3.52 -16.98 -0.17
C ILE A 130 4.77 -17.87 -0.05
N THR A 131 4.64 -19.05 0.56
CA THR A 131 5.73 -20.02 0.73
C THR A 131 5.89 -20.95 -0.47
N LYS A 132 4.90 -21.01 -1.36
CA LYS A 132 4.97 -21.78 -2.61
C LYS A 132 5.71 -21.01 -3.71
N SER A 133 6.02 -21.72 -4.80
CA SER A 133 6.57 -21.11 -6.01
C SER A 133 5.61 -20.07 -6.58
N VAL A 134 6.15 -19.13 -7.38
CA VAL A 134 5.31 -18.14 -8.07
C VAL A 134 4.39 -18.85 -9.04
N THR A 135 4.92 -19.83 -9.79
CA THR A 135 4.17 -20.65 -10.74
C THR A 135 2.97 -21.35 -10.10
N ASP A 136 3.13 -21.96 -8.92
CA ASP A 136 2.04 -22.61 -8.20
C ASP A 136 0.95 -21.61 -7.81
N ASN A 137 1.34 -20.43 -7.32
CA ASN A 137 0.41 -19.36 -7.00
C ASN A 137 -0.34 -18.87 -8.25
N LEU A 138 0.34 -18.69 -9.38
CA LEU A 138 -0.30 -18.27 -10.64
C LEU A 138 -1.35 -19.29 -11.10
N HIS A 139 -1.05 -20.58 -11.02
CA HIS A 139 -2.02 -21.63 -11.33
C HIS A 139 -3.21 -21.63 -10.37
N ALA A 140 -2.98 -21.42 -9.08
CA ALA A 140 -4.05 -21.35 -8.09
C ALA A 140 -4.96 -20.14 -8.32
N ILE A 141 -4.38 -18.97 -8.58
CA ILE A 141 -5.10 -17.73 -8.91
C ILE A 141 -5.91 -17.89 -10.20
N ALA A 142 -5.29 -18.41 -11.27
CA ALA A 142 -5.97 -18.66 -12.53
C ALA A 142 -7.19 -19.58 -12.34
N ARG A 143 -7.02 -20.67 -11.58
CA ARG A 143 -8.11 -21.62 -11.26
C ARG A 143 -9.24 -20.96 -10.48
N ALA A 144 -8.92 -20.20 -9.43
CA ALA A 144 -9.91 -19.53 -8.59
C ALA A 144 -10.72 -18.50 -9.38
N LYS A 145 -10.03 -17.72 -10.22
CA LYS A 145 -10.63 -16.70 -11.10
C LYS A 145 -11.25 -17.25 -12.38
N ARG A 146 -11.18 -18.57 -12.63
CA ARG A 146 -11.64 -19.24 -13.86
C ARG A 146 -11.04 -18.63 -15.14
N LYS A 147 -9.77 -18.27 -15.07
CA LYS A 147 -8.96 -17.72 -16.16
C LYS A 147 -7.92 -18.73 -16.62
N THR A 148 -7.47 -18.57 -17.86
CA THR A 148 -6.22 -19.19 -18.31
C THR A 148 -5.02 -18.35 -17.85
N LEU A 149 -3.82 -18.94 -17.81
CA LEU A 149 -2.63 -18.23 -17.31
C LEU A 149 -2.33 -16.95 -18.10
N ASN A 150 -2.56 -16.94 -19.41
CA ASN A 150 -2.30 -15.75 -20.25
C ASN A 150 -3.29 -14.60 -20.03
N GLU A 151 -4.42 -14.85 -19.36
CA GLU A 151 -5.38 -13.82 -18.97
C GLU A 151 -5.03 -13.20 -17.62
N VAL A 152 -4.24 -13.89 -16.78
CA VAL A 152 -3.80 -13.40 -15.47
C VAL A 152 -2.81 -12.26 -15.64
N THR A 153 -3.08 -11.12 -14.97
CA THR A 153 -2.16 -9.98 -14.88
C THR A 153 -1.64 -9.78 -13.47
N VAL A 154 -0.31 -9.76 -13.33
CA VAL A 154 0.36 -9.51 -12.06
C VAL A 154 0.99 -8.12 -12.05
N VAL A 155 0.73 -7.34 -11.03
CA VAL A 155 1.47 -6.09 -10.77
C VAL A 155 2.77 -6.43 -10.03
N VAL A 156 3.88 -5.84 -10.48
CA VAL A 156 5.21 -6.02 -9.89
C VAL A 156 5.95 -4.68 -9.90
N LEU A 157 6.64 -4.34 -8.81
CA LEU A 157 7.54 -3.18 -8.77
C LEU A 157 8.74 -3.39 -9.70
N ASP A 158 9.06 -2.39 -10.50
CA ASP A 158 10.21 -2.40 -11.42
C ASP A 158 11.51 -2.19 -10.65
N ARG A 159 12.12 -3.30 -10.22
CA ARG A 159 13.34 -3.31 -9.42
C ARG A 159 14.19 -4.53 -9.81
N PRO A 160 15.53 -4.42 -9.84
CA PRO A 160 16.40 -5.56 -10.16
C PRO A 160 16.18 -6.79 -9.27
N ARG A 161 15.81 -6.60 -8.01
CA ARG A 161 15.46 -7.69 -7.07
C ARG A 161 14.25 -8.54 -7.50
N HIS A 162 13.51 -8.12 -8.54
CA HIS A 162 12.36 -8.85 -9.07
C HIS A 162 12.64 -9.51 -10.44
N ASP A 163 13.87 -9.50 -10.94
CA ASP A 163 14.17 -10.08 -12.26
C ASP A 163 13.79 -11.56 -12.34
N ASP A 164 14.09 -12.34 -11.29
CA ASP A 164 13.71 -13.76 -11.21
C ASP A 164 12.19 -13.95 -11.14
N LEU A 165 11.50 -13.15 -10.33
CA LEU A 165 10.04 -13.14 -10.21
C LEU A 165 9.39 -12.84 -11.57
N VAL A 166 9.87 -11.80 -12.25
CA VAL A 166 9.39 -11.39 -13.57
C VAL A 166 9.66 -12.48 -14.61
N GLY A 167 10.83 -13.12 -14.56
CA GLY A 167 11.18 -14.26 -15.39
C GLY A 167 10.22 -15.43 -15.22
N GLU A 168 9.92 -15.81 -13.98
CA GLU A 168 9.01 -16.91 -13.67
C GLU A 168 7.56 -16.61 -14.12
N ILE A 169 7.05 -15.40 -13.86
CA ILE A 169 5.70 -14.99 -14.31
C ILE A 169 5.60 -15.03 -15.84
N ARG A 170 6.63 -14.55 -16.56
CA ARG A 170 6.69 -14.60 -18.03
C ARG A 170 6.77 -16.02 -18.55
N ALA A 171 7.56 -16.89 -17.91
CA ALA A 171 7.69 -18.29 -18.29
C ALA A 171 6.37 -19.06 -18.11
N ALA A 172 5.58 -18.73 -17.09
CA ALA A 172 4.22 -19.25 -16.91
C ALA A 172 3.22 -18.73 -17.96
N GLY A 173 3.58 -17.69 -18.74
CA GLY A 173 2.74 -17.11 -19.79
C GLY A 173 1.77 -16.04 -19.30
N CYS A 174 1.89 -15.57 -18.06
CA CYS A 174 1.06 -14.49 -17.50
C CYS A 174 1.51 -13.10 -17.98
N ARG A 175 0.62 -12.12 -17.86
CA ARG A 175 0.92 -10.71 -18.16
C ARG A 175 1.47 -10.02 -16.92
N ILE A 176 2.34 -9.02 -17.12
CA ILE A 176 2.90 -8.21 -16.04
C ILE A 176 2.59 -6.75 -16.29
N LYS A 177 2.09 -6.07 -15.25
CA LYS A 177 1.99 -4.61 -15.19
C LYS A 177 3.09 -4.09 -14.27
N MET A 178 4.20 -3.66 -14.88
CA MET A 178 5.32 -3.06 -14.15
C MET A 178 4.93 -1.68 -13.62
N ILE A 179 5.23 -1.40 -12.35
CA ILE A 179 5.04 -0.09 -11.72
C ILE A 179 6.37 0.39 -11.15
N SER A 180 6.70 1.68 -11.28
CA SER A 180 7.95 2.19 -10.71
C SER A 180 7.85 2.34 -9.20
N ASP A 181 6.71 2.74 -8.67
CA ASP A 181 6.45 2.99 -7.25
C ASP A 181 4.96 2.71 -7.00
N GLY A 182 4.52 2.69 -5.74
CA GLY A 182 3.09 2.57 -5.44
C GLY A 182 2.58 1.16 -5.29
N ASP A 183 3.10 0.35 -4.36
CA ASP A 183 2.62 -1.03 -4.20
C ASP A 183 1.33 -1.15 -3.36
N ILE A 184 0.91 -0.10 -2.64
CA ILE A 184 -0.45 -0.02 -2.07
C ILE A 184 -1.47 0.01 -3.21
N PHE A 185 -1.25 0.86 -4.21
CA PHE A 185 -2.08 0.87 -5.43
C PHE A 185 -2.15 -0.51 -6.06
N GLY A 186 -1.00 -1.16 -6.23
CA GLY A 186 -0.90 -2.49 -6.83
C GLY A 186 -1.72 -3.54 -6.09
N ALA A 187 -1.67 -3.52 -4.75
CA ALA A 187 -2.49 -4.40 -3.91
C ALA A 187 -3.98 -4.12 -4.11
N ILE A 188 -4.41 -2.86 -3.94
CA ILE A 188 -5.82 -2.46 -4.09
C ILE A 188 -6.36 -2.83 -5.48
N ALA A 189 -5.56 -2.60 -6.53
CA ALA A 189 -5.93 -2.94 -7.88
C ALA A 189 -6.25 -4.44 -8.06
N SER A 190 -5.48 -5.33 -7.41
CA SER A 190 -5.74 -6.78 -7.46
C SER A 190 -7.08 -7.20 -6.86
N ALA A 191 -7.66 -6.37 -6.00
CA ALA A 191 -8.97 -6.57 -5.37
C ALA A 191 -10.10 -5.76 -6.01
N TRP A 192 -9.81 -5.00 -7.08
CA TRP A 192 -10.79 -4.16 -7.76
C TRP A 192 -11.08 -4.69 -9.18
N PRO A 193 -12.28 -5.25 -9.44
CA PRO A 193 -12.57 -6.01 -10.67
C PRO A 193 -12.30 -5.27 -11.99
N GLU A 194 -12.49 -3.95 -12.01
CA GLU A 194 -12.41 -3.12 -13.22
C GLU A 194 -10.97 -2.76 -13.64
N THR A 195 -9.97 -3.05 -12.80
CA THR A 195 -8.58 -2.63 -13.08
C THR A 195 -7.86 -3.54 -14.06
N GLY A 196 -8.38 -4.74 -14.29
CA GLY A 196 -7.73 -5.80 -15.07
C GLY A 196 -6.49 -6.41 -14.39
N VAL A 197 -6.27 -6.14 -13.10
CA VAL A 197 -5.19 -6.73 -12.30
C VAL A 197 -5.75 -7.91 -11.49
N ASP A 198 -5.01 -9.02 -11.48
CA ASP A 198 -5.41 -10.25 -10.79
C ASP A 198 -4.63 -10.49 -9.50
N ALA A 199 -3.39 -10.02 -9.44
CA ALA A 199 -2.54 -10.15 -8.27
C ALA A 199 -1.50 -9.03 -8.17
N LEU A 200 -1.03 -8.74 -6.96
CA LEU A 200 0.26 -8.11 -6.69
C LEU A 200 1.23 -9.20 -6.23
N MET A 201 2.47 -9.18 -6.75
CA MET A 201 3.55 -10.03 -6.23
C MET A 201 4.87 -9.26 -6.19
N GLY A 202 5.69 -9.51 -5.17
CA GLY A 202 7.06 -8.99 -5.09
C GLY A 202 7.45 -8.51 -3.70
N ILE A 203 8.60 -7.85 -3.61
CA ILE A 203 9.18 -7.28 -2.40
C ILE A 203 9.07 -5.76 -2.45
N GLY A 204 8.41 -5.20 -1.44
CA GLY A 204 8.27 -3.76 -1.24
C GLY A 204 8.32 -3.41 0.24
N GLY A 205 8.06 -2.15 0.59
CA GLY A 205 8.22 -1.70 1.97
C GLY A 205 7.24 -2.37 2.92
N THR A 206 7.69 -2.70 4.13
CA THR A 206 6.84 -3.36 5.14
C THR A 206 5.65 -2.48 5.59
N PRO A 207 5.83 -1.18 5.88
CA PRO A 207 4.71 -0.29 6.24
C PRO A 207 3.62 -0.28 5.16
N GLU A 208 4.10 -0.19 3.92
CA GLU A 208 3.52 -0.53 2.63
C GLU A 208 2.46 -1.64 2.68
N GLY A 209 2.97 -2.81 3.08
CA GLY A 209 2.21 -4.06 3.14
C GLY A 209 1.13 -4.06 4.22
N VAL A 210 1.37 -3.41 5.36
CA VAL A 210 0.39 -3.31 6.44
C VAL A 210 -0.76 -2.39 6.06
N THR A 211 -0.47 -1.23 5.47
CA THR A 211 -1.49 -0.31 4.95
C THR A 211 -2.30 -0.98 3.84
N ALA A 212 -1.64 -1.67 2.91
CA ALA A 212 -2.30 -2.48 1.89
C ALA A 212 -3.18 -3.59 2.50
N ALA A 213 -2.75 -4.24 3.58
CA ALA A 213 -3.52 -5.28 4.25
C ALA A 213 -4.83 -4.76 4.86
N ALA A 214 -4.82 -3.55 5.41
CA ALA A 214 -6.05 -2.91 5.88
C ALA A 214 -7.05 -2.71 4.73
N ALA A 215 -6.58 -2.21 3.58
CA ALA A 215 -7.42 -2.01 2.40
C ALA A 215 -7.93 -3.35 1.82
N ILE A 216 -7.05 -4.35 1.66
CA ILE A 216 -7.41 -5.66 1.11
C ILE A 216 -8.43 -6.38 1.99
N LYS A 217 -8.27 -6.29 3.33
CA LYS A 217 -9.24 -6.83 4.28
C LYS A 217 -10.61 -6.16 4.11
N ALA A 218 -10.65 -4.84 3.97
CA ALA A 218 -11.90 -4.09 3.76
C ALA A 218 -12.57 -4.44 2.42
N LEU A 219 -11.78 -4.72 1.37
CA LEU A 219 -12.25 -5.16 0.06
C LEU A 219 -12.64 -6.64 0.02
N GLY A 220 -12.34 -7.41 1.08
CA GLY A 220 -12.66 -8.83 1.19
C GLY A 220 -11.68 -9.78 0.49
N GLY A 221 -10.53 -9.26 0.03
CA GLY A 221 -9.46 -10.03 -0.59
C GLY A 221 -8.53 -10.70 0.42
N GLU A 222 -7.34 -11.08 -0.04
CA GLU A 222 -6.27 -11.64 0.79
C GLU A 222 -4.92 -11.06 0.41
N ILE A 223 -4.12 -10.72 1.41
CA ILE A 223 -2.70 -10.43 1.26
C ILE A 223 -1.93 -11.29 2.26
N GLN A 224 -0.85 -11.90 1.79
CA GLN A 224 0.13 -12.57 2.64
C GLN A 224 1.45 -11.81 2.54
N GLY A 225 2.13 -11.71 3.68
CA GLY A 225 3.39 -11.01 3.84
C GLY A 225 4.43 -11.87 4.54
N LEU A 226 5.67 -11.84 4.07
CA LEU A 226 6.82 -12.46 4.72
C LEU A 226 7.93 -11.41 4.83
N LEU A 227 8.40 -11.15 6.05
CA LEU A 227 9.48 -10.18 6.29
C LEU A 227 10.72 -10.57 5.48
N TRP A 228 11.38 -9.58 4.88
CA TRP A 228 12.54 -9.76 4.03
C TRP A 228 13.72 -8.99 4.64
N ALA A 229 14.77 -9.73 4.99
CA ALA A 229 16.01 -9.24 5.58
C ALA A 229 17.17 -9.40 4.61
#